data_AF-R7G6J2-F1
#
_entry.id   AF-R7G6J2-F1
#
_cell.length_a   1.000
_cell.length_b   1.000
_cell.length_c   1.000
_cell.angle_alpha   90.00
_cell.angle_beta   90.00
_cell.angle_gamma   90.00
#
_symmetry.space_group_name_H-M   'P 1'
#
loop_
_entity.id
_entity.type
_entity.pdbx_description
1 polymer ?
#
loop_
_entity_poly.entity_id
_entity_poly.type
_entity_poly.pdbx_seq_one_letter_code
_entity_poly.pdbx_strand_id
1 'polypeptide(L)'
;MKEVLIPLKEQTNICYHRFDCHTQSFVETRHIELQNGGMVIIEGAYVLHPSLHADWDFRLFMDIDKQLQKERIFLRNGQSNALPFFEKWIPLEEEYIKRYDIMKHCDSCFCLHEELV
;
A
#
# COMPACT_ATOMS: atom_id res chain seq x y z
N MET A 1 8.64 8.34 3.21
CA MET A 1 8.01 8.04 4.51
C MET A 1 8.39 8.99 5.64
N LYS A 2 9.66 9.43 5.80
CA LYS A 2 10.04 10.36 6.89
C LYS A 2 9.18 11.63 6.98
N GLU A 3 8.84 12.25 5.84
CA GLU A 3 7.95 13.42 5.76
C GLU A 3 6.57 13.21 6.41
N VAL A 4 6.14 11.96 6.56
CA VAL A 4 4.83 11.60 7.14
C VAL A 4 5.02 11.04 8.56
N LEU A 5 5.94 10.09 8.75
CA LEU A 5 6.08 9.38 10.02
C LEU A 5 6.66 10.22 11.15
N ILE A 6 7.58 11.15 10.85
CA ILE A 6 8.15 12.02 11.89
C ILE A 6 7.09 12.98 12.43
N PRO A 7 6.36 13.76 11.59
CA PRO A 7 5.29 14.61 12.09
C PRO A 7 4.18 13.86 12.83
N LEU A 8 3.83 12.64 12.38
CA LEU A 8 2.86 11.79 13.08
C LEU A 8 3.29 11.47 14.52
N LYS A 9 4.55 11.07 14.71
CA LYS A 9 5.10 10.78 16.04
C LYS A 9 5.20 12.02 16.92
N GLU A 10 5.49 13.16 16.32
CA GLU A 10 5.58 14.45 17.00
C GLU A 10 4.21 15.12 17.18
N GLN A 11 3.14 14.53 16.65
CA GLN A 11 1.78 15.07 16.64
C GLN A 11 1.71 16.48 16.02
N THR A 12 2.44 16.70 14.92
CA THR A 12 2.46 17.95 14.16
C THR A 12 1.86 17.78 12.77
N ASN A 13 1.48 18.90 12.14
CA ASN A 13 0.89 18.89 10.80
C ASN A 13 1.83 18.22 9.78
N ILE A 14 1.28 17.34 8.95
CA ILE A 14 2.03 16.64 7.93
C ILE A 14 2.14 17.54 6.70
N CYS A 15 3.33 17.58 6.13
CA CYS A 15 3.60 18.15 4.82
C CYS A 15 4.31 17.09 3.99
N TYR A 16 3.68 16.63 2.91
CA TYR A 16 4.28 15.62 2.03
C TYR A 16 4.04 15.96 0.57
N HIS A 17 4.86 15.39 -0.32
CA HIS A 17 4.72 15.59 -1.75
C HIS A 17 4.00 14.41 -2.38
N ARG A 18 2.95 14.70 -3.17
CA ARG A 18 2.29 13.66 -3.97
C ARG A 18 3.25 13.19 -5.06
N PHE A 19 3.44 11.88 -5.15
CA PHE A 19 4.15 11.26 -6.26
C PHE A 19 3.19 11.08 -7.44
N ASP A 20 3.62 11.49 -8.64
CA ASP A 20 2.92 11.27 -9.89
C ASP A 20 3.63 10.17 -10.69
N CYS A 21 2.93 9.06 -10.90
CA CYS A 21 3.50 7.91 -11.59
C CYS A 21 3.63 8.12 -13.10
N HIS A 22 2.91 9.08 -13.70
CA HIS A 22 3.02 9.38 -15.13
C HIS A 22 4.29 10.18 -15.44
N THR A 23 4.62 11.15 -14.60
CA THR A 23 5.82 11.99 -14.76
C THR A 23 7.02 11.47 -13.97
N GLN A 24 6.82 10.44 -13.14
CA GLN A 24 7.82 9.90 -12.21
C GLN A 24 8.47 10.97 -11.33
N SER A 25 7.66 11.92 -10.86
CA SER A 25 8.14 13.06 -10.08
C SER A 25 7.23 13.37 -8.90
N PHE A 26 7.81 14.05 -7.91
CA PHE A 26 7.04 14.72 -6.88
C PHE A 26 6.46 16.00 -7.47
N VAL A 27 5.16 16.19 -7.27
CA VAL A 27 4.42 17.32 -7.84
C VAL A 27 3.91 18.21 -6.72
N GLU A 28 2.62 18.15 -6.45
CA GLU A 28 1.91 19.00 -5.52
C GLU A 28 2.23 18.64 -4.06
N THR A 29 2.53 19.66 -3.26
CA THR A 29 2.65 19.55 -1.81
C THR A 29 1.25 19.47 -1.17
N ARG A 30 1.10 18.56 -0.23
CA ARG A 30 -0.12 18.31 0.52
C ARG A 30 0.14 18.62 1.99
N HIS A 31 -0.76 19.41 2.57
CA HIS A 31 -0.78 19.72 3.99
C HIS A 31 -1.95 18.98 4.63
N ILE A 32 -1.67 18.24 5.70
CA ILE A 32 -2.70 17.56 6.49
C ILE A 32 -2.58 18.07 7.93
N GLU A 33 -3.65 18.68 8.42
CA GLU A 33 -3.78 19.03 9.83
C GLU A 33 -4.12 17.77 10.62
N LEU A 34 -3.31 17.46 11.63
CA LEU A 34 -3.59 16.33 12.49
C LEU A 34 -4.66 16.71 13.51
N GLN A 35 -5.76 15.96 13.52
CA GLN A 35 -6.78 16.09 14.53
C GLN A 35 -6.39 15.27 15.76
N ASN A 36 -6.56 15.85 16.94
CA ASN A 36 -6.31 15.15 18.19
C ASN A 36 -7.28 13.96 18.33
N GLY A 37 -6.75 12.77 18.62
CA GLY A 37 -7.52 11.53 18.70
C GLY A 37 -7.97 10.96 17.34
N GLY A 38 -7.47 11.49 16.23
CA GLY A 38 -7.75 10.94 14.89
C GLY A 38 -7.02 9.62 14.61
N MET A 39 -7.52 8.86 13.64
CA MET A 39 -6.88 7.67 13.11
C MET A 39 -6.25 7.97 11.74
N VAL A 40 -5.01 7.55 11.53
CA VAL A 40 -4.31 7.70 10.25
C VAL A 40 -4.11 6.32 9.64
N ILE A 41 -4.60 6.15 8.41
CA ILE A 41 -4.42 4.93 7.63
C ILE A 41 -3.35 5.21 6.58
N ILE A 42 -2.29 4.41 6.57
CA ILE A 42 -1.25 4.44 5.56
C ILE A 42 -1.35 3.16 4.75
N GLU A 43 -1.61 3.30 3.46
CA GLU A 43 -1.78 2.17 2.54
C GLU A 43 -0.69 2.15 1.46
N GLY A 44 -0.45 0.96 0.90
CA GLY A 44 0.45 0.75 -0.22
C GLY A 44 1.11 -0.63 -0.18
N ALA A 45 1.66 -1.08 -1.32
CA ALA A 45 2.22 -2.42 -1.48
C ALA A 45 3.39 -2.74 -0.51
N TYR A 46 4.15 -1.72 -0.08
CA TYR A 46 5.39 -1.90 0.69
C TYR A 46 5.35 -1.28 2.09
N VAL A 47 4.19 -0.82 2.57
CA VAL A 47 4.09 -0.13 3.88
C VAL A 47 4.39 -1.07 5.05
N LEU A 48 4.31 -2.39 4.85
CA LEU A 48 4.59 -3.41 5.85
C LEU A 48 6.05 -3.89 5.86
N HIS A 49 6.96 -3.18 5.18
CA HIS A 49 8.38 -3.53 5.19
C HIS A 49 8.94 -3.56 6.62
N PRO A 50 9.77 -4.55 7.01
CA PRO A 50 10.25 -4.71 8.39
C PRO A 50 10.89 -3.47 9.02
N SER A 51 11.53 -2.63 8.21
CA SER A 51 12.11 -1.35 8.67
C SER A 51 11.09 -0.35 9.22
N LEU A 52 9.79 -0.55 8.95
CA LEU A 52 8.68 0.32 9.38
C LEU A 52 7.84 -0.33 10.48
N HIS A 53 8.12 -1.57 10.90
CA HIS A 53 7.26 -2.30 11.86
C HIS A 53 7.10 -1.56 13.19
N ALA A 54 8.13 -0.87 13.66
CA ALA A 54 8.08 -0.10 14.90
C ALA A 54 7.31 1.23 14.76
N ASP A 55 6.89 1.60 13.54
CA ASP A 55 6.14 2.83 13.26
C ASP A 55 4.62 2.59 13.27
N TRP A 56 4.17 1.34 13.34
CA TRP A 56 2.76 0.96 13.21
C TRP A 56 2.15 0.52 14.54
N ASP A 57 1.04 1.13 14.92
CA ASP A 57 0.21 0.64 16.03
C ASP A 57 -0.58 -0.62 15.65
N PHE A 58 -0.94 -0.74 14.38
CA PHE A 58 -1.69 -1.87 13.83
C PHE A 58 -1.32 -2.12 12.36
N ARG A 59 -1.15 -3.39 11.98
CA ARG A 59 -0.77 -3.82 10.63
C ARG A 59 -1.85 -4.71 10.04
N LEU A 60 -2.41 -4.24 8.93
CA LEU A 60 -3.44 -4.93 8.18
C LEU A 60 -2.88 -5.34 6.81
N PHE A 61 -2.99 -6.63 6.47
CA PHE A 61 -2.72 -7.13 5.13
C PHE A 61 -4.02 -7.50 4.41
N MET A 62 -4.18 -6.97 3.19
CA MET A 62 -5.31 -7.24 2.32
C MET A 62 -4.83 -8.10 1.16
N ASP A 63 -5.16 -9.38 1.21
CA ASP A 63 -4.90 -10.35 0.16
C ASP A 63 -6.10 -10.46 -0.79
N ILE A 64 -5.88 -11.06 -1.95
CA ILE A 64 -6.92 -11.27 -2.95
C ILE A 64 -6.67 -12.56 -3.72
N ASP A 65 -7.74 -13.28 -4.03
CA ASP A 65 -7.66 -14.45 -4.91
C ASP A 65 -7.01 -14.09 -6.26
N LYS A 66 -6.14 -14.96 -6.76
CA LYS A 66 -5.34 -14.71 -7.97
C LYS A 66 -6.20 -14.51 -9.21
N GLN A 67 -7.31 -15.23 -9.33
CA GLN A 67 -8.20 -15.11 -10.47
C GLN A 67 -8.96 -13.78 -10.38
N LEU A 68 -9.50 -13.45 -9.21
CA LEU A 68 -10.17 -12.17 -8.97
C LEU A 68 -9.23 -10.96 -9.17
N GLN A 69 -7.97 -11.07 -8.72
CA GLN A 69 -6.94 -10.06 -8.93
C GLN A 69 -6.69 -9.82 -10.42
N LYS A 70 -6.52 -10.91 -11.18
CA LYS A 70 -6.30 -10.88 -12.63
C LYS A 70 -7.46 -10.20 -13.35
N GLU A 71 -8.70 -10.58 -13.03
CA GLU A 71 -9.90 -10.00 -13.62
C GLU A 71 -10.01 -8.50 -13.33
N ARG A 72 -9.84 -8.09 -12.07
CA ARG A 72 -9.87 -6.66 -11.68
C ARG A 72 -8.79 -5.85 -12.36
N ILE A 73 -7.59 -6.41 -12.54
CA ILE A 73 -6.51 -5.74 -13.27
C ILE A 73 -6.89 -5.57 -14.75
N PHE A 74 -7.47 -6.57 -15.40
CA PHE A 74 -7.93 -6.43 -16.78
C PHE A 74 -9.04 -5.40 -16.91
N LEU A 75 -10.05 -5.45 -16.03
CA LEU A 75 -11.16 -4.49 -16.01
C LEU A 75 -10.68 -3.05 -15.83
N ARG A 76 -9.73 -2.82 -14.91
CA ARG A 76 -9.23 -1.47 -14.62
C ARG A 76 -8.34 -0.89 -15.72
N ASN A 77 -7.46 -1.71 -16.30
CA ASN A 77 -6.37 -1.21 -17.15
C ASN A 77 -6.61 -1.45 -18.65
N GLY A 78 -7.53 -2.35 -19.00
CA GLY A 78 -7.64 -2.88 -20.36
C GLY A 78 -6.51 -3.85 -20.71
N GLN A 79 -6.66 -4.55 -21.83
CA GLN A 79 -5.81 -5.70 -22.16
C GLN A 79 -4.32 -5.34 -22.38
N SER A 80 -4.03 -4.21 -23.02
CA SER A 80 -2.65 -3.80 -23.31
C SER A 80 -1.89 -3.29 -22.08
N ASN A 81 -2.57 -2.57 -21.18
CA ASN A 81 -1.93 -1.97 -20.01
C ASN A 81 -1.91 -2.91 -18.79
N ALA A 82 -2.58 -4.07 -18.87
CA ALA A 82 -2.56 -5.10 -17.82
C ALA A 82 -1.27 -5.93 -17.83
N LEU A 83 -0.63 -6.10 -18.99
CA LEU A 83 0.53 -6.99 -19.15
C LEU A 83 1.69 -6.69 -18.18
N PRO A 84 2.11 -5.42 -17.94
CA PRO A 84 3.17 -5.11 -16.99
C PRO A 84 2.86 -5.53 -15.56
N PHE A 85 1.59 -5.64 -15.17
CA PHE A 85 1.25 -6.14 -13.84
C PHE A 85 1.62 -7.61 -13.68
N PHE A 86 1.32 -8.44 -14.68
CA PHE A 86 1.59 -9.88 -14.62
C PHE A 86 3.05 -10.22 -14.84
N GLU A 87 3.75 -9.48 -15.71
CA GLU A 87 5.15 -9.76 -16.04
C GLU A 87 6.15 -9.16 -15.04
N LYS A 88 5.76 -8.09 -14.33
CA LYS A 88 6.68 -7.35 -13.47
C LYS A 88 6.12 -7.08 -12.07
N TRP A 89 4.99 -6.40 -11.96
CA TRP A 89 4.58 -5.87 -10.65
C TRP A 89 4.14 -6.95 -9.66
N ILE A 90 3.28 -7.88 -10.08
CA ILE A 90 2.84 -9.01 -9.24
C ILE A 90 4.02 -9.91 -8.86
N PRO A 91 4.91 -10.33 -9.78
CA PRO A 91 6.10 -11.10 -9.40
C PRO A 91 6.99 -10.41 -8.36
N LEU A 92 7.20 -9.09 -8.49
CA LEU A 92 8.00 -8.32 -7.54
C LEU A 92 7.31 -8.22 -6.16
N GLU A 93 6.00 -8.00 -6.16
CA GLU A 93 5.20 -7.92 -4.94
C GLU A 93 5.17 -9.27 -4.21
N GLU A 94 4.93 -10.37 -4.91
CA GLU A 94 4.94 -11.73 -4.37
C GLU A 94 6.32 -12.11 -3.79
N GLU A 95 7.40 -11.77 -4.48
CA GLU A 95 8.76 -12.00 -3.96
C GLU A 95 9.01 -11.16 -2.70
N TYR A 96 8.56 -9.91 -2.65
CA TYR A 96 8.64 -9.07 -1.45
C TYR A 96 7.85 -9.65 -0.28
N ILE A 97 6.59 -10.04 -0.52
CA ILE A 97 5.70 -10.64 0.49
C ILE A 97 6.33 -11.91 1.07
N LYS A 98 6.84 -12.77 0.19
CA LYS A 98 7.50 -14.02 0.56
C LYS A 98 8.82 -13.77 1.30
N ARG A 99 9.66 -12.86 0.80
CA ARG A 99 10.98 -12.58 1.37
C ARG A 99 10.91 -12.16 2.83
N TYR A 100 9.91 -11.36 3.17
CA TYR A 100 9.76 -10.79 4.50
C TYR A 100 8.63 -11.44 5.31
N ASP A 101 8.07 -12.56 4.83
CA ASP A 101 6.98 -13.28 5.50
C ASP A 101 5.85 -12.33 5.96
N ILE A 102 5.45 -11.37 5.10
CA ILE A 102 4.64 -10.20 5.51
C ILE A 102 3.37 -10.62 6.26
N MET A 103 2.65 -11.62 5.77
CA MET A 103 1.43 -12.13 6.40
C MET A 103 1.62 -12.64 7.84
N LYS A 104 2.81 -13.13 8.20
CA LYS A 104 3.11 -13.61 9.57
C LYS A 104 3.37 -12.46 10.55
N HIS A 105 3.66 -11.28 10.03
CA HIS A 105 4.00 -10.10 10.81
C HIS A 105 2.87 -9.06 10.83
N CYS A 106 1.68 -9.42 10.33
CA CYS A 106 0.50 -8.59 10.40
C CYS A 106 -0.37 -8.99 11.59
N ASP A 107 -1.09 -8.01 12.14
CA ASP A 107 -2.01 -8.23 13.25
C ASP A 107 -3.33 -8.84 12.75
N SER A 108 -3.72 -8.50 11.50
CA SER A 108 -4.83 -9.14 10.78
C SER A 108 -4.53 -9.29 9.29
N CYS A 109 -5.06 -10.36 8.70
CA CYS A 109 -5.03 -10.63 7.25
C CYS A 109 -6.44 -10.94 6.75
N PHE A 110 -6.87 -10.33 5.65
CA PHE A 110 -8.14 -10.63 4.99
C PHE A 110 -7.88 -10.99 3.53
N CYS A 111 -8.45 -12.10 3.06
CA CYS A 111 -8.40 -12.47 1.65
C CYS A 111 -9.75 -12.18 1.00
N LEU A 112 -9.74 -11.39 -0.07
CA LEU A 112 -10.91 -11.16 -0.89
C LEU A 112 -11.10 -12.34 -1.85
N HIS A 113 -12.21 -13.03 -1.68
CA HIS A 113 -12.67 -14.06 -2.62
C HIS A 113 -13.75 -13.51 -3.54
N GLU A 114 -13.98 -14.20 -4.63
CA GLU A 114 -15.14 -13.93 -5.49
C GLU A 114 -16.43 -14.14 -4.68
N GLU A 115 -17.35 -13.17 -4.72
CA GLU A 115 -18.70 -13.42 -4.20
C GLU A 115 -19.40 -14.38 -5.15
N LEU A 116 -19.70 -15.59 -4.67
CA LEU A 116 -20.58 -16.51 -5.37
C LEU A 116 -21.98 -15.87 -5.42
N VAL A 117 -22.33 -15.28 -6.56
CA VAL A 117 -23.68 -14.80 -6.88
C VAL A 117 -24.59 -15.97 -7.26
#